data_AF-A0A8X6FYL0-F1
#
_entry.id   AF-A0A8X6FYL0-F1
#
_cell.length_a   1.000
_cell.length_b   1.000
_cell.length_c   1.000
_cell.angle_alpha   90.00
_cell.angle_beta   90.00
_cell.angle_gamma   90.00
#
_symmetry.space_group_name_H-M   'P 1'
#
loop_
_entity.id
_entity.type
_entity.pdbx_description
1 polymer ?
#
loop_
_entity_poly.entity_id
_entity_poly.type
_entity_poly.pdbx_seq_one_letter_code
_entity_poly.pdbx_strand_id
1 'polypeptide(L)'
;MNVGGIPVLLGTILLAVGVSAQSGNDIFLSIINCVATSADEDLCQEFLNCSQYFAKPFADAENTCTQALTPEGPGKCTEDEQLYRDEETRKEINECVTSLVTEELTDEQKEEMGVYMECVTNVGNKCPGGGD
;
A
#
# COMPACT_ATOMS: atom_id res chain seq x y z
N MET A 1 -11.79 52.60 -25.69
CA MET A 1 -10.64 52.46 -24.76
C MET A 1 -11.13 51.55 -23.64
N ASN A 2 -10.98 50.23 -23.74
CA ASN A 2 -9.78 49.41 -23.63
C ASN A 2 -9.11 49.53 -22.25
N VAL A 3 -9.25 48.47 -21.44
CA VAL A 3 -8.28 47.70 -20.60
C VAL A 3 -9.11 47.00 -19.51
N GLY A 4 -9.02 45.69 -19.20
CA GLY A 4 -7.97 44.70 -19.37
C GLY A 4 -7.66 44.08 -17.99
N GLY A 5 -7.54 42.75 -17.90
CA GLY A 5 -6.66 42.08 -16.92
C GLY A 5 -7.31 41.26 -15.79
N ILE A 6 -7.05 39.95 -15.81
CA ILE A 6 -6.94 39.07 -14.62
C ILE A 6 -5.54 39.31 -14.03
N PRO A 7 -5.37 39.46 -12.70
CA PRO A 7 -4.66 38.40 -11.96
C PRO A 7 -5.08 38.20 -10.48
N VAL A 8 -5.12 36.91 -10.08
CA VAL A 8 -4.49 36.28 -8.90
C VAL A 8 -4.41 37.09 -7.60
N LEU A 9 -4.85 36.52 -6.46
CA LEU A 9 -4.02 36.33 -5.24
C LEU A 9 -4.80 35.66 -4.08
N LEU A 10 -4.18 34.58 -3.58
CA LEU A 10 -4.08 34.19 -2.17
C LEU A 10 -5.32 33.67 -1.43
N GLY A 11 -5.38 32.34 -1.37
CA GLY A 11 -6.00 31.60 -0.27
C GLY A 11 -5.23 30.32 -0.02
N THR A 12 -3.97 30.43 0.39
CA THR A 12 -3.19 29.34 0.97
C THR A 12 -3.96 28.67 2.10
N ILE A 13 -4.28 27.38 1.97
CA ILE A 13 -4.42 26.49 3.12
C ILE A 13 -3.39 25.39 2.97
N LEU A 14 -2.20 25.74 3.44
CA LEU A 14 -1.30 24.96 4.28
C LEU A 14 -1.62 23.45 4.38
N LEU A 15 -0.74 22.67 3.76
CA LEU A 15 0.00 21.58 4.40
C LEU A 15 -0.70 20.91 5.59
N ALA A 16 -1.62 19.98 5.32
CA ALA A 16 -1.96 18.90 6.25
C ALA A 16 -1.10 17.67 5.92
N VAL A 17 0.22 17.82 6.02
CA VAL A 17 1.14 16.67 5.98
C VAL A 17 1.10 16.04 7.37
N GLY A 18 0.19 15.08 7.56
CA GLY A 18 0.05 14.39 8.84
C GLY A 18 -1.17 13.47 8.97
N VAL A 19 -2.24 13.71 8.21
CA VAL A 19 -3.47 12.88 8.27
C VAL A 19 -3.52 11.82 7.17
N SER A 20 -2.86 12.06 6.04
CA SER A 20 -2.91 11.19 4.86
C SER A 20 -2.12 9.88 4.99
N ALA A 21 -1.05 9.86 5.78
CA ALA A 21 -0.22 8.66 5.96
C ALA A 21 -0.90 7.61 6.86
N GLN A 22 -1.56 8.05 7.94
CA GLN A 22 -2.25 7.15 8.87
C GLN A 22 -3.49 6.54 8.21
N SER A 23 -4.26 7.33 7.45
CA SER A 23 -5.38 6.80 6.67
C SER A 23 -4.95 5.85 5.56
N GLY A 24 -3.83 6.14 4.88
CA GLY A 24 -3.32 5.28 3.80
C GLY A 24 -2.82 3.92 4.32
N ASN A 25 -2.15 3.93 5.47
CA ASN A 25 -1.66 2.74 6.14
C ASN A 25 -2.81 1.82 6.59
N ASP A 26 -3.84 2.40 7.21
CA ASP A 26 -5.00 1.64 7.68
C ASP A 26 -5.79 1.04 6.49
N ILE A 27 -5.90 1.78 5.39
CA ILE A 27 -6.49 1.29 4.14
C ILE A 27 -5.69 0.09 3.60
N PHE A 28 -4.36 0.22 3.53
CA PHE A 28 -3.50 -0.87 3.06
C PHE A 28 -3.64 -2.13 3.94
N LEU A 29 -3.59 -1.96 5.27
CA LEU A 29 -3.77 -3.08 6.21
C LEU A 29 -5.14 -3.75 6.06
N SER A 30 -6.20 -2.96 5.86
CA SER A 30 -7.53 -3.51 5.57
C SER A 30 -7.55 -4.34 4.28
N ILE A 31 -6.90 -3.86 3.21
CA ILE A 31 -6.82 -4.57 1.93
C ILE A 31 -6.07 -5.88 2.09
N ILE A 32 -4.86 -5.86 2.65
CA ILE A 32 -4.03 -7.07 2.76
C ILE A 32 -4.65 -8.09 3.71
N ASN A 33 -5.30 -7.67 4.80
CA ASN A 33 -6.04 -8.57 5.69
C ASN A 33 -7.20 -9.24 4.96
N CYS A 34 -7.89 -8.49 4.11
CA CYS A 34 -8.98 -9.04 3.33
C CYS A 34 -8.49 -10.09 2.33
N VAL A 35 -7.48 -9.76 1.54
CA VAL A 35 -6.89 -10.70 0.58
C VAL A 35 -6.33 -11.92 1.30
N ALA A 36 -5.62 -11.73 2.42
CA ALA A 36 -4.99 -12.82 3.16
C ALA A 36 -5.97 -13.86 3.71
N THR A 37 -7.22 -13.45 3.95
CA THR A 37 -8.27 -14.28 4.58
C THR A 37 -9.37 -14.71 3.60
N SER A 38 -9.23 -14.38 2.31
CA SER A 38 -10.26 -14.62 1.30
C SER A 38 -10.48 -16.10 0.96
N ALA A 39 -9.51 -16.98 1.27
CA ALA A 39 -9.43 -18.34 0.77
C ALA A 39 -9.47 -18.41 -0.79
N ASP A 40 -9.00 -17.36 -1.47
CA ASP A 40 -8.96 -17.22 -2.92
C ASP A 40 -7.50 -17.07 -3.40
N GLU A 41 -6.94 -18.17 -3.91
CA GLU A 41 -5.56 -18.23 -4.42
C GLU A 41 -5.32 -17.27 -5.59
N ASP A 42 -6.32 -17.08 -6.47
CA ASP A 42 -6.21 -16.18 -7.61
C ASP A 42 -6.14 -14.73 -7.14
N LEU A 43 -6.98 -14.34 -6.17
CA LEU A 43 -6.95 -13.02 -5.55
C LEU A 43 -5.62 -12.75 -4.83
N CYS A 44 -5.11 -13.76 -4.13
CA CYS A 44 -3.80 -13.72 -3.46
C CYS A 44 -2.66 -13.46 -4.46
N GLN A 45 -2.68 -14.20 -5.58
CA GLN A 45 -1.67 -14.07 -6.62
C GLN A 45 -1.76 -12.73 -7.33
N GLU A 46 -2.97 -12.21 -7.58
CA GLU A 46 -3.17 -10.87 -8.12
C GLU A 46 -2.59 -9.79 -7.20
N PHE A 47 -2.80 -9.89 -5.88
CA PHE A 47 -2.21 -8.98 -4.91
C PHE A 47 -0.68 -9.02 -4.95
N LEU A 48 -0.09 -10.22 -4.92
CA LEU A 48 1.35 -10.40 -5.02
C LEU A 48 1.93 -9.84 -6.33
N ASN A 49 1.18 -9.92 -7.43
CA ASN A 49 1.58 -9.35 -8.71
C ASN A 49 1.61 -7.80 -8.71
N CYS A 50 0.94 -7.13 -7.77
CA CYS A 50 1.07 -5.68 -7.63
C CYS A 50 2.49 -5.24 -7.23
N SER A 51 3.28 -6.14 -6.62
CA SER A 51 4.68 -5.87 -6.23
C SER A 51 5.59 -5.44 -7.40
N GLN A 52 5.20 -5.71 -8.65
CA GLN A 52 5.94 -5.25 -9.83
C GLN A 52 6.00 -3.71 -9.94
N TYR A 53 5.08 -2.99 -9.28
CA TYR A 53 5.03 -1.53 -9.23
C TYR A 53 5.66 -0.96 -7.96
N PHE A 54 6.24 -1.82 -7.13
CA PHE A 54 6.73 -1.40 -5.82
C PHE A 54 8.07 -0.70 -5.96
N ALA A 55 8.10 0.58 -5.57
CA ALA A 55 9.30 1.38 -5.69
C ALA A 55 10.47 0.70 -4.96
N LYS A 56 11.67 0.74 -5.56
CA LYS A 56 12.83 -0.04 -5.09
C LYS A 56 13.09 0.06 -3.57
N PRO A 57 13.05 1.24 -2.92
CA PRO A 57 13.28 1.33 -1.48
C PRO A 57 12.26 0.52 -0.65
N PHE A 58 10.99 0.50 -1.08
CA PHE A 58 9.95 -0.30 -0.45
C PHE A 58 10.12 -1.78 -0.74
N ALA A 59 10.48 -2.17 -1.97
CA ALA A 59 10.73 -3.57 -2.33
C ALA A 59 11.91 -4.17 -1.53
N ASP A 60 13.00 -3.42 -1.38
CA ASP A 60 14.16 -3.84 -0.56
C ASP A 60 13.77 -4.00 0.92
N ALA A 61 12.97 -3.06 1.44
CA ALA A 61 12.47 -3.09 2.80
C ALA A 61 11.51 -4.25 3.04
N GLU A 62 10.53 -4.48 2.15
CA GLU A 62 9.59 -5.60 2.23
C GLU A 62 10.33 -6.93 2.18
N ASN A 63 11.27 -7.10 1.26
CA ASN A 63 12.08 -8.30 1.20
C ASN A 63 12.88 -8.54 2.50
N THR A 64 13.39 -7.48 3.13
CA THR A 64 14.08 -7.57 4.43
C THR A 64 13.13 -7.99 5.55
N CYS A 65 11.96 -7.35 5.63
CA CYS A 65 10.98 -7.57 6.69
C CYS A 65 10.29 -8.94 6.57
N THR A 66 9.89 -9.33 5.37
CA THR A 66 9.27 -10.64 5.10
C THR A 66 10.24 -11.79 5.34
N GLN A 67 11.53 -11.67 4.95
CA GLN A 67 12.52 -12.70 5.28
C GLN A 67 12.73 -12.89 6.78
N ALA A 68 12.59 -11.81 7.57
CA ALA A 68 12.74 -11.87 9.02
C ALA A 68 11.51 -12.43 9.74
N LEU A 69 10.30 -12.08 9.29
CA LEU A 69 9.04 -12.37 9.98
C LEU A 69 8.32 -13.60 9.41
N THR A 70 8.46 -13.86 8.12
CA THR A 70 7.87 -15.01 7.40
C THR A 70 8.95 -15.70 6.54
N PRO A 71 9.93 -16.37 7.16
CA PRO A 71 11.06 -16.98 6.44
C PRO A 71 10.63 -18.11 5.47
N GLU A 72 9.46 -18.69 5.68
CA GLU A 72 8.82 -19.62 4.73
C GLU A 72 8.27 -18.96 3.45
N GLY A 73 8.24 -17.62 3.41
CA GLY A 73 7.68 -16.83 2.32
C GLY A 73 6.19 -16.49 2.51
N PRO A 74 5.57 -15.83 1.51
CA PRO A 74 4.14 -15.57 1.52
C PRO A 74 3.35 -16.88 1.37
N GLY A 75 2.32 -17.04 2.20
CA GLY A 75 1.31 -18.09 2.00
C GLY A 75 0.41 -17.84 0.80
N LYS A 76 -0.40 -18.83 0.42
CA LYS A 76 -1.20 -18.81 -0.83
C LYS A 76 -2.65 -18.37 -0.68
N CYS A 77 -3.07 -17.94 0.51
CA CYS A 77 -4.48 -17.66 0.80
C CYS A 77 -5.40 -18.85 0.52
N THR A 78 -5.03 -20.05 1.00
CA THR A 78 -5.93 -21.21 1.02
C THR A 78 -6.76 -21.21 2.30
N GLU A 79 -7.71 -22.14 2.45
CA GLU A 79 -8.49 -22.28 3.69
C GLU A 79 -7.61 -22.48 4.95
N ASP A 80 -6.44 -23.11 4.78
CA ASP A 80 -5.51 -23.44 5.87
C ASP A 80 -4.28 -22.52 5.93
N GLU A 81 -4.10 -21.61 4.97
CA GLU A 81 -2.89 -20.79 4.83
C GLU A 81 -3.22 -19.36 4.43
N GLN A 82 -2.90 -18.39 5.28
CA GLN A 82 -3.07 -16.96 4.96
C GLN A 82 -1.82 -16.35 4.34
N LEU A 83 -2.00 -15.28 3.57
CA LEU A 83 -0.89 -14.42 3.17
C LEU A 83 -0.22 -13.81 4.41
N TYR A 84 1.09 -14.03 4.53
CA TYR A 84 1.91 -13.64 5.67
C TYR A 84 1.38 -14.11 7.05
N ARG A 85 0.94 -15.38 7.13
CA ARG A 85 0.61 -16.12 8.36
C ARG A 85 -0.65 -15.64 9.12
N ASP A 86 -0.63 -14.44 9.68
CA ASP A 86 -1.70 -13.86 10.49
C ASP A 86 -1.70 -12.32 10.45
N GLU A 87 -2.73 -11.71 11.02
CA GLU A 87 -2.91 -10.25 11.00
C GLU A 87 -1.81 -9.50 11.76
N GLU A 88 -1.34 -10.06 12.87
CA GLU A 88 -0.25 -9.47 13.66
C GLU A 88 1.04 -9.43 12.84
N THR A 89 1.38 -10.53 12.19
CA THR A 89 2.55 -10.64 11.30
C THR A 89 2.47 -9.65 10.15
N ARG A 90 1.30 -9.48 9.51
CA ARG A 90 1.10 -8.48 8.44
C ARG A 90 1.31 -7.04 8.93
N LYS A 91 0.82 -6.74 10.12
CA LYS A 91 1.03 -5.44 10.76
C LYS A 91 2.51 -5.21 11.07
N GLU A 92 3.21 -6.20 11.62
CA GLU A 92 4.64 -6.13 11.92
C GLU A 92 5.49 -5.94 10.64
N ILE A 93 5.16 -6.64 9.55
CA ILE A 93 5.82 -6.44 8.25
C ILE A 93 5.64 -5.00 7.79
N ASN A 94 4.42 -4.47 7.83
CA ASN A 94 4.12 -3.11 7.41
C ASN A 94 4.84 -2.05 8.28
N GLU A 95 4.85 -2.22 9.60
CA GLU A 95 5.61 -1.37 10.52
C GLU A 95 7.12 -1.45 10.26
N CYS A 96 7.65 -2.65 9.99
CA CYS A 96 9.04 -2.84 9.61
C CYS A 96 9.39 -2.10 8.31
N VAL A 97 8.57 -2.25 7.25
CA VAL A 97 8.80 -1.58 5.96
C VAL A 97 8.81 -0.07 6.13
N THR A 98 7.80 0.48 6.80
CA THR A 98 7.69 1.92 7.04
C THR A 98 8.83 2.47 7.90
N SER A 99 9.42 1.65 8.79
CA SER A 99 10.59 2.04 9.59
C SER A 99 11.90 2.08 8.79
N LEU A 100 12.02 1.26 7.74
CA LEU A 100 13.23 1.15 6.91
C LEU A 100 13.25 2.17 5.77
N VAL A 101 12.08 2.58 5.28
CA VAL A 101 11.98 3.62 4.23
C VAL A 101 12.00 5.00 4.89
N THR A 102 13.20 5.53 5.13
CA THR A 102 13.40 6.81 5.82
C THR A 102 13.68 7.98 4.88
N GLU A 103 14.01 7.71 3.62
CA GLU A 103 14.35 8.73 2.63
C GLU A 103 13.10 9.25 1.91
N GLU A 104 13.14 10.53 1.50
CA GLU A 104 12.07 11.06 0.66
C GLU A 104 12.15 10.43 -0.73
N LEU A 105 11.00 9.92 -1.19
CA LEU A 105 10.88 9.34 -2.52
C LEU A 105 11.10 10.38 -3.62
N THR A 106 11.76 9.95 -4.70
CA THR A 106 11.79 10.71 -5.96
C THR A 106 10.38 10.80 -6.56
N ASP A 107 10.17 11.71 -7.50
CA ASP A 107 8.86 11.84 -8.18
C ASP A 107 8.49 10.56 -8.94
N GLU A 108 9.46 9.89 -9.56
CA GLU A 108 9.29 8.58 -10.21
C GLU A 108 8.84 7.52 -9.21
N GLN A 109 9.49 7.44 -8.05
CA GLN A 109 9.11 6.49 -6.99
C GLN A 109 7.74 6.80 -6.40
N LYS A 110 7.35 8.08 -6.29
CA LYS A 110 6.00 8.48 -5.87
C LYS A 110 4.96 8.02 -6.89
N GLU A 111 5.26 8.09 -8.19
CA GLU A 111 4.41 7.59 -9.26
C GLU A 111 4.27 6.05 -9.21
N GLU A 112 5.39 5.33 -9.08
CA GLU A 112 5.41 3.87 -8.89
C GLU A 112 4.53 3.44 -7.70
N MET A 113 4.70 4.09 -6.55
CA MET A 113 3.89 3.84 -5.36
C MET A 113 2.41 4.18 -5.56
N GLY A 114 2.09 5.18 -6.38
CA GLY A 114 0.72 5.50 -6.77
C GLY A 114 0.07 4.36 -7.57
N VAL A 115 0.77 3.82 -8.55
CA VAL A 115 0.31 2.68 -9.36
C VAL A 115 0.19 1.41 -8.51
N TYR A 116 1.13 1.18 -7.59
CA TYR A 116 1.06 0.11 -6.61
C TYR A 116 -0.23 0.21 -5.76
N MET A 117 -0.49 1.39 -5.18
CA MET A 117 -1.68 1.62 -4.35
C MET A 117 -2.99 1.45 -5.13
N GLU A 118 -3.04 1.89 -6.38
CA GLU A 118 -4.18 1.65 -7.26
C GLU A 118 -4.38 0.16 -7.52
N CYS A 119 -3.30 -0.58 -7.81
CA CYS A 119 -3.33 -2.02 -8.04
C CYS A 119 -3.90 -2.77 -6.83
N VAL A 120 -3.33 -2.58 -5.63
CA VAL A 120 -3.78 -3.29 -4.42
C VAL A 120 -5.21 -2.89 -4.03
N THR A 121 -5.61 -1.63 -4.27
CA THR A 121 -7.00 -1.20 -4.04
C THR A 121 -7.98 -1.90 -4.98
N ASN A 122 -7.63 -2.03 -6.27
CA ASN A 122 -8.46 -2.74 -7.24
C ASN A 122 -8.61 -4.23 -6.90
N VAL A 123 -7.54 -4.86 -6.40
CA VAL A 123 -7.60 -6.24 -5.88
C VAL A 123 -8.47 -6.30 -4.62
N GLY A 124 -8.25 -5.39 -3.66
CA GLY A 124 -9.05 -5.30 -2.43
C GLY A 124 -10.55 -5.12 -2.67
N ASN A 125 -10.96 -4.39 -3.71
CA ASN A 125 -12.37 -4.22 -4.08
C ASN A 125 -13.06 -5.51 -4.55
N LYS A 126 -12.30 -6.56 -4.91
CA LYS A 126 -12.84 -7.88 -5.29
C LYS A 126 -13.15 -8.75 -4.08
N CYS A 127 -12.68 -8.37 -2.89
CA CYS A 127 -12.98 -9.11 -1.68
C CYS A 127 -14.48 -9.11 -1.35
N PRO A 128 -15.04 -10.26 -0.94
CA PRO A 128 -16.35 -10.32 -0.31
C PRO A 128 -16.28 -9.68 1.10
N GLY A 129 -16.48 -8.36 1.17
CA GLY A 129 -16.38 -7.57 2.40
C GLY A 129 -15.97 -6.11 2.19
N GLY A 130 -15.54 -5.72 0.98
CA GLY A 130 -15.18 -4.34 0.62
C GLY A 130 -16.34 -3.41 0.30
N GLY A 131 -17.55 -3.73 0.76
CA GLY A 131 -18.76 -2.98 0.46
C GLY A 131 -19.70 -2.95 1.65
N ASP A 132 -19.39 -2.10 2.63
CA ASP A 132 -20.35 -1.58 3.60
C ASP A 132 -20.25 -0.04 3.62
#